data_AF-A0A818YD74-F1
#
_entry.id   AF-A0A818YD74-F1
#
_cell.length_a   1.000
_cell.length_b   1.000
_cell.length_c   1.000
_cell.angle_alpha   90.00
_cell.angle_beta   90.00
_cell.angle_gamma   90.00
#
_symmetry.space_group_name_H-M   'P 1'
#
loop_
_entity.id
_entity.type
_entity.pdbx_description
1 polymer ?
#
loop_
_entity_poly.entity_id
_entity_poly.type
_entity_poly.pdbx_seq_one_letter_code
_entity_poly.pdbx_strand_id
1 'polypeptide(L)' 'MSIGKFRSVTFVLLFDLGSEAAAATAVIMNRCSASIARKVSPIEFKVDRPFFFFIRETKQDLVLFHGKYVSPPAAS' A
#
# COMPACT_ATOMS: atom_id res chain seq x y z
N MET A 1 -33.17 -0.58 -27.32
CA MET A 1 -32.28 -1.55 -26.64
C MET A 1 -31.94 -0.99 -25.27
N SER A 2 -32.52 -1.51 -24.20
CA SER A 2 -32.28 -1.01 -22.83
C SER A 2 -31.36 -1.97 -22.07
N ILE A 3 -30.26 -1.47 -21.54
CA ILE A 3 -29.40 -2.20 -20.62
C ILE A 3 -30.07 -2.20 -19.24
N GLY A 4 -30.21 -3.38 -18.63
CA GLY A 4 -30.77 -3.56 -17.29
C GLY A 4 -29.79 -3.20 -16.17
N LYS A 5 -30.05 -3.68 -14.96
CA LYS A 5 -29.21 -3.38 -13.78
C LYS A 5 -27.88 -4.14 -13.84
N PHE A 6 -26.77 -3.41 -13.69
CA PHE A 6 -25.42 -3.98 -13.53
C PHE A 6 -24.99 -3.89 -12.05
N ARG A 7 -24.48 -4.99 -11.49
CA ARG A 7 -24.02 -5.06 -10.10
C ARG A 7 -22.55 -5.49 -10.08
N SER A 8 -21.70 -4.63 -9.53
CA SER A 8 -20.30 -4.96 -9.24
C SER A 8 -20.14 -5.16 -7.73
N VAL A 9 -19.51 -6.25 -7.33
CA VAL A 9 -19.18 -6.55 -5.92
C VAL A 9 -17.67 -6.69 -5.82
N THR A 10 -17.07 -5.94 -4.89
CA THR A 10 -15.62 -5.90 -4.69
C THR A 10 -15.31 -6.15 -3.22
N PHE A 11 -14.26 -6.91 -2.95
CA PHE A 11 -13.78 -7.19 -1.61
C PHE A 11 -12.26 -7.04 -1.58
N VAL A 12 -11.76 -6.24 -0.63
CA VAL A 12 -10.33 -5.97 -0.44
C VAL A 12 -9.98 -6.30 1.00
N LEU A 13 -9.05 -7.24 1.18
CA LEU A 13 -8.49 -7.59 2.49
C LEU A 13 -7.02 -7.23 2.53
N LEU A 14 -6.61 -6.60 3.61
CA LEU A 14 -5.23 -6.30 3.90
C LEU A 14 -4.77 -7.17 5.08
N PHE A 15 -3.67 -7.88 4.90
CA PHE A 15 -3.00 -8.68 5.93
C PHE A 15 -1.52 -8.30 5.98
N ASP A 16 -0.87 -8.57 7.12
CA ASP A 16 0.53 -8.23 7.37
C ASP A 16 1.54 -9.18 6.68
N LEU A 17 1.12 -9.86 5.60
CA LEU A 17 1.97 -10.78 4.86
C LEU A 17 2.83 -10.00 3.86
N GLY A 18 3.85 -9.31 4.38
CA GLY A 18 4.92 -8.73 3.59
C GLY A 18 6.02 -9.75 3.27
N SER A 19 6.26 -10.05 2.00
CA SER A 19 7.36 -10.93 1.56
C SER A 19 8.61 -10.16 1.03
N GLU A 20 8.56 -8.83 0.91
CA GLU A 20 9.60 -8.09 0.16
C GLU A 20 10.18 -6.86 0.86
N ALA A 21 9.59 -6.41 1.98
CA ALA A 21 10.09 -5.23 2.71
C ALA A 21 11.42 -5.48 3.47
N ALA A 22 11.78 -6.73 3.76
CA ALA A 22 12.96 -7.07 4.58
C ALA A 22 14.26 -7.32 3.79
N ALA A 23 14.20 -7.75 2.52
CA ALA A 23 15.37 -8.31 1.83
C ALA A 23 16.30 -7.26 1.18
N ALA A 24 15.76 -6.22 0.54
CA ALA A 24 16.59 -5.23 -0.16
C ALA A 24 17.28 -4.23 0.79
N THR A 25 16.62 -3.85 1.88
CA THR A 25 17.16 -2.93 2.90
C THR A 25 18.30 -3.59 3.70
N ALA A 26 18.22 -4.90 3.96
CA ALA A 26 19.27 -5.67 4.63
C ALA A 26 20.54 -5.82 3.79
N VAL A 27 20.45 -5.88 2.46
CA VAL A 27 21.61 -6.12 1.58
C VAL A 27 22.33 -4.84 1.18
N ILE A 28 21.62 -3.71 0.98
CA ILE A 28 22.25 -2.45 0.53
C ILE A 28 22.85 -1.67 1.71
N MET A 29 22.18 -1.62 2.88
CA MET A 29 22.78 -0.99 4.06
C MET A 29 24.08 -1.69 4.50
N ASN A 30 24.18 -3.02 4.33
CA ASN A 30 25.40 -3.79 4.66
C ASN A 30 26.58 -3.51 3.72
N ARG A 31 26.34 -3.01 2.49
CA ARG A 31 27.40 -2.76 1.50
C ARG A 31 27.86 -1.30 1.42
N CYS A 32 27.09 -0.34 1.93
CA CYS A 32 27.35 1.11 1.75
C CYS A 32 27.71 1.89 3.01
N SER A 33 27.96 1.25 4.17
CA SER A 33 28.24 1.96 5.43
C SER A 33 29.69 2.46 5.61
N ALA A 34 30.57 2.25 4.63
CA ALA A 34 31.90 2.88 4.62
C ALA A 34 31.82 4.28 4.00
N SER A 35 31.92 5.30 4.86
CA SER A 35 32.03 6.75 4.57
C SER A 35 30.72 7.56 4.41
N ILE A 36 30.38 8.26 5.50
CA ILE A 36 29.72 9.58 5.60
C ILE A 36 28.60 9.86 4.60
N ALA A 37 27.37 9.49 4.95
CA ALA A 37 26.17 10.09 4.38
C ALA A 37 25.17 10.39 5.50
N ARG A 38 24.73 11.65 5.54
CA ARG A 38 23.74 12.24 6.47
C ARG A 38 22.70 11.22 6.93
N LYS A 39 22.59 10.96 8.24
CA LYS A 39 21.48 10.19 8.83
C LYS A 39 20.17 10.87 8.43
N VAL A 40 19.57 10.45 7.32
CA VAL A 40 18.19 10.82 6.98
C VAL A 40 17.33 9.98 7.90
N SER A 41 16.74 10.61 8.90
CA SER A 41 15.74 9.97 9.74
C SER A 41 14.61 9.45 8.85
N PRO A 42 14.10 8.22 9.07
CA PRO A 42 12.94 7.73 8.35
C PRO A 42 11.77 8.72 8.46
N ILE A 43 11.01 8.86 7.38
CA ILE A 43 9.76 9.60 7.40
C ILE A 43 8.72 8.74 8.10
N GLU A 44 8.11 9.25 9.17
CA GLU A 44 7.03 8.56 9.86
C GLU A 44 5.74 8.64 9.03
N PHE A 45 5.27 7.49 8.56
CA PHE A 45 4.00 7.36 7.86
C PHE A 45 3.00 6.60 8.74
N LYS A 46 2.16 7.36 9.45
CA LYS A 46 1.15 6.84 10.36
C LYS A 46 -0.25 7.04 9.78
N VAL A 47 -0.96 5.94 9.55
CA VAL A 47 -2.30 5.91 8.93
C VAL A 47 -3.37 5.69 10.01
N ASP A 48 -3.51 6.66 10.92
CA ASP A 48 -4.39 6.61 12.09
C ASP A 48 -5.72 7.40 11.92
N ARG A 49 -6.05 7.75 10.67
CA ARG A 49 -7.23 8.54 10.30
C ARG A 49 -7.71 8.16 8.89
N PRO A 50 -8.92 8.56 8.46
CA PRO A 50 -9.44 8.21 7.15
C PRO A 50 -8.46 8.53 6.01
N PHE A 51 -8.31 7.60 5.07
CA PHE A 51 -7.38 7.73 3.95
C PHE A 51 -7.98 7.16 2.66
N PHE A 52 -7.46 7.63 1.53
CA PHE A 52 -7.73 7.04 0.23
C PHE A 52 -6.65 6.01 -0.11
N PHE A 53 -7.03 4.95 -0.81
CA PHE A 53 -6.11 3.95 -1.31
C PHE A 53 -6.40 3.64 -2.78
N PHE A 54 -5.34 3.20 -3.47
CA PHE A 54 -5.38 2.77 -4.85
C PHE A 54 -4.56 1.48 -4.98
N ILE A 55 -5.10 0.50 -5.69
CA ILE A 55 -4.36 -0.66 -6.17
C ILE A 55 -4.20 -0.42 -7.67
N ARG A 56 -2.95 -0.23 -8.10
CA ARG A 56 -2.62 0.12 -9.48
C ARG A 56 -1.66 -0.88 -10.09
N GLU A 57 -1.84 -1.16 -11.37
CA GLU A 57 -0.80 -1.70 -12.21
C GLU A 57 0.16 -0.56 -12.57
N THR A 58 1.46 -0.75 -12.37
CA THR A 58 2.42 0.36 -12.41
C THR A 58 2.98 0.64 -13.81
N LYS A 59 2.98 -0.32 -14.73
CA LYS A 59 3.55 -0.14 -16.07
C LYS A 59 2.68 0.74 -16.97
N GLN A 60 1.36 0.65 -16.83
CA GLN A 60 0.36 1.35 -17.65
C GLN A 60 -0.42 2.41 -16.85
N ASP A 61 -0.11 2.58 -15.56
CA ASP A 61 -0.85 3.47 -14.66
C ASP A 61 -2.35 3.17 -14.61
N LEU A 62 -2.70 1.89 -14.62
CA LEU A 62 -4.09 1.47 -14.59
C LEU A 62 -4.54 1.30 -13.14
N VAL A 63 -5.57 2.05 -12.75
CA VAL A 63 -6.24 1.87 -11.46
C VAL A 63 -7.13 0.64 -11.52
N LEU A 64 -6.73 -0.41 -10.81
CA LEU A 64 -7.50 -1.65 -10.69
C LEU A 64 -8.58 -1.53 -9.62
N PHE A 65 -8.22 -0.91 -8.49
CA PHE A 65 -9.13 -0.62 -7.40
C PHE A 65 -8.82 0.73 -6.77
N HIS A 66 -9.84 1.40 -6.28
CA HIS A 66 -9.72 2.60 -5.47
C HIS A 66 -10.78 2.62 -4.37
N GLY A 67 -10.50 3.33 -3.29
CA GLY A 67 -11.47 3.43 -2.21
C GLY A 67 -11.05 4.39 -1.11
N LYS A 68 -11.96 4.58 -0.17
CA LYS A 68 -11.75 5.34 1.06
C LYS A 68 -11.89 4.39 2.23
N TYR A 69 -10.87 4.31 3.07
CA TYR A 69 -10.96 3.68 4.37
C TYR A 69 -11.33 4.74 5.40
N VAL A 70 -12.45 4.55 6.10
CA VAL A 70 -12.98 5.52 7.07
C VAL A 70 -12.78 5.04 8.50
N SER A 71 -13.05 3.76 8.74
CA SER A 71 -12.94 3.14 10.05
C SER A 71 -12.77 1.63 9.89
N PRO A 72 -12.15 0.94 10.87
CA PRO A 72 -12.16 -0.51 10.89
C PRO A 72 -13.60 -1.05 10.95
N PRO A 73 -13.83 -2.24 10.40
CA PRO A 73 -15.08 -2.96 10.65
C PRO A 73 -15.23 -3.17 12.16
N ALA A 74 -16.47 -3.17 12.66
CA ALA A 74 -16.74 -3.53 14.05
C ALA A 74 -16.15 -4.92 14.33
N ALA A 75 -15.45 -5.07 15.46
CA ALA A 75 -15.01 -6.38 15.91
C ALA A 75 -16.26 -7.24 16.18
N SER A 76 -16.34 -8.38 15.51
CA SER A 76 -17.37 -9.41 15.75
C SER A 76 -17.05 -10.20 17.01
#